data_AF-A0A2E1Q8N6-F1
#
_entry.id   AF-A0A2E1Q8N6-F1
#
_cell.length_a   1.000
_cell.length_b   1.000
_cell.length_c   1.000
_cell.angle_alpha   90.00
_cell.angle_beta   90.00
_cell.angle_gamma   90.00
#
_symmetry.space_group_name_H-M   'P 1'
#
loop_
_entity.id
_entity.type
_entity.pdbx_description
1 polymer ?
#
loop_
_entity_poly.entity_id
_entity_poly.type
_entity_poly.pdbx_seq_one_letter_code
_entity_poly.pdbx_strand_id
1 'polypeptide(L)' 'MIKSSWNQLDDIIYFKVKSDRFLHHMVRMLVGTMLEVSKNRLSVQDFNNLLDKPNSNKRVITAPALGLYLLKVNY' A
#
# COMPACT_ATOMS: atom_id res chain seq x y z
N MET A 1 2.88 -8.64 15.44
CA MET A 1 2.12 -7.37 15.53
C MET A 1 2.20 -6.66 14.19
N ILE A 2 1.05 -6.46 13.55
CA ILE A 2 0.93 -5.80 12.25
C ILE A 2 0.82 -4.29 12.48
N LYS A 3 1.56 -3.48 11.72
CA LYS A 3 1.48 -2.01 11.76
C LYS A 3 1.68 -1.44 10.37
N SER A 4 0.90 -0.43 10.00
CA SER A 4 1.05 0.34 8.77
C SER A 4 0.77 1.82 9.05
N SER A 5 1.59 2.72 8.51
CA SER A 5 1.34 4.16 8.55
C SER A 5 2.05 4.90 7.42
N TRP A 6 1.42 5.98 6.96
CA TRP A 6 2.11 7.03 6.21
C TRP A 6 2.81 7.96 7.17
N ASN A 7 4.04 8.34 6.84
CA ASN A 7 4.86 9.25 7.63
C ASN A 7 5.51 10.27 6.69
N GLN A 8 5.85 11.42 7.23
CA GLN A 8 6.58 12.46 6.51
C GLN A 8 7.91 12.70 7.20
N LEU A 9 8.97 12.79 6.40
CA LEU A 9 10.29 13.22 6.81
C LEU A 9 10.76 14.24 5.79
N ASP A 10 10.88 15.50 6.22
CA ASP A 10 11.18 16.63 5.35
C ASP A 10 10.23 16.67 4.13
N ASP A 11 10.79 16.60 2.93
CA ASP A 11 10.06 16.59 1.65
C ASP A 11 9.67 15.18 1.18
N ILE A 12 9.92 14.14 1.98
CA ILE A 12 9.65 12.74 1.63
C ILE A 12 8.45 12.22 2.42
N ILE A 13 7.44 11.75 1.69
CA ILE A 13 6.34 10.96 2.25
C ILE A 13 6.65 9.48 2.00
N TYR A 14 6.66 8.69 3.08
CA TYR A 14 6.92 7.26 2.98
C TYR A 14 5.88 6.43 3.73
N PHE A 15 5.54 5.29 3.14
CA PHE A 15 4.67 4.30 3.76
C PHE A 15 5.52 3.25 4.46
N LYS A 16 5.32 3.09 5.78
CA LYS A 16 6.00 2.08 6.58
C LYS A 16 5.01 0.99 6.95
N VAL A 17 5.32 -0.25 6.61
CA VAL A 17 4.51 -1.43 6.96
C VAL A 17 5.38 -2.53 7.59
N LYS A 18 4.84 -3.18 8.62
CA LYS A 18 5.42 -4.32 9.32
C LYS A 18 4.36 -5.41 9.45
N SER A 19 4.70 -6.63 9.05
CA SER A 19 3.86 -7.82 9.20
C SER A 19 4.74 -9.06 9.40
N ASP A 20 4.13 -10.21 9.70
CA ASP A 20 4.79 -11.52 9.68
C ASP A 20 5.12 -11.95 8.25
N ARG A 21 4.18 -11.75 7.31
CA ARG A 21 4.30 -12.09 5.89
C ARG A 21 3.58 -11.05 5.02
N PHE A 22 3.94 -11.04 3.74
CA PHE A 22 3.30 -10.24 2.71
C PHE A 22 3.00 -11.14 1.50
N LEU A 23 1.85 -10.95 0.87
CA LEU A 23 1.55 -11.60 -0.41
C LEU A 23 2.40 -10.99 -1.53
N HIS A 24 2.52 -11.71 -2.65
CA HIS A 24 3.20 -11.21 -3.83
C HIS A 24 2.59 -9.87 -4.26
N HIS A 25 3.45 -8.85 -4.45
CA HIS A 25 3.10 -7.46 -4.78
C HIS A 25 2.24 -6.69 -3.76
N MET A 26 1.82 -7.28 -2.64
CA MET A 26 0.88 -6.69 -1.67
C MET A 26 1.22 -5.24 -1.30
N VAL A 27 2.46 -4.98 -0.88
CA VAL A 27 2.88 -3.65 -0.42
C VAL A 27 2.79 -2.63 -1.56
N ARG A 28 3.21 -3.00 -2.77
CA ARG A 28 3.18 -2.12 -3.95
C ARG A 28 1.75 -1.88 -4.44
N MET A 29 0.89 -2.88 -4.35
CA MET A 29 -0.54 -2.75 -4.68
C MET A 29 -1.27 -1.83 -3.70
N LEU A 30 -0.99 -1.97 -2.40
CA LEU A 30 -1.52 -1.08 -1.36
C LEU A 30 -1.10 0.36 -1.61
N VAL A 31 0.20 0.62 -1.75
CA VAL A 31 0.74 1.97 -1.99
C VAL A 31 0.20 2.56 -3.29
N GLY A 32 0.25 1.81 -4.39
CA GLY A 32 -0.19 2.30 -5.70
C GLY A 32 -1.67 2.67 -5.71
N THR A 33 -2.51 1.90 -5.03
CA THR A 33 -3.95 2.16 -4.96
C THR A 33 -4.27 3.34 -4.03
N MET A 34 -3.59 3.46 -2.88
CA MET A 34 -3.75 4.63 -1.99
C MET A 34 -3.35 5.94 -2.70
N LEU A 35 -2.35 5.92 -3.58
CA LEU A 35 -1.96 7.10 -4.37
C LEU A 35 -3.03 7.52 -5.38
N GLU A 36 -3.84 6.59 -5.89
CA GLU A 36 -4.98 6.98 -6.74
C GLU A 36 -6.13 7.55 -5.90
N VAL A 37 -6.29 7.10 -4.64
CA VAL A 37 -7.21 7.73 -3.69
C VAL A 37 -6.80 9.17 -3.40
N SER A 38 -5.51 9.42 -3.13
CA SER A 38 -5.02 10.77 -2.86
C SER A 38 -5.14 11.72 -4.05
N LYS A 39 -5.18 11.17 -5.27
CA LYS A 39 -5.40 11.93 -6.53
C LYS A 39 -6.89 12.08 -6.89
N ASN A 40 -7.81 11.66 -6.01
CA ASN A 40 -9.25 11.62 -6.26
C ASN A 40 -9.68 10.80 -7.50
N ARG A 41 -8.86 9.83 -7.93
CA ARG A 41 -9.17 8.92 -9.05
C ARG A 41 -9.83 7.62 -8.59
N LEU A 42 -9.77 7.35 -7.28
CA LEU A 42 -10.45 6.24 -6.63
C LEU A 42 -11.06 6.77 -5.32
N SER A 43 -12.30 6.40 -5.01
CA SER A 43 -12.89 6.79 -3.73
C SER A 43 -12.31 5.96 -2.57
N VAL A 44 -12.33 6.52 -1.35
CA VAL A 44 -11.98 5.75 -0.14
C VAL A 44 -12.90 4.53 0.02
N GLN A 45 -14.19 4.67 -0.34
CA GLN A 45 -15.13 3.56 -0.30
C GLN A 45 -14.76 2.45 -1.30
N ASP A 46 -14.35 2.81 -2.51
CA ASP A 46 -13.87 1.83 -3.49
C ASP A 46 -12.60 1.13 -3.03
N PHE A 47 -11.69 1.87 -2.40
CA PHE A 47 -10.49 1.28 -1.80
C PHE A 47 -10.84 0.27 -0.70
N ASN A 48 -11.76 0.62 0.21
CA ASN A 48 -12.25 -0.31 1.24
C ASN A 48 -12.90 -1.55 0.61
N ASN A 49 -13.73 -1.35 -0.42
CA ASN A 49 -14.35 -2.45 -1.16
C ASN A 49 -13.32 -3.38 -1.82
N LEU A 50 -12.16 -2.87 -2.28
CA LEU A 50 -11.08 -3.70 -2.83
C LEU A 50 -10.43 -4.58 -1.74
N LEU A 51 -10.31 -4.06 -0.52
CA LEU A 51 -9.77 -4.82 0.62
C LEU A 51 -10.75 -5.91 1.06
N ASP A 52 -12.05 -5.61 1.10
CA ASP A 52 -13.09 -6.55 1.51
C ASP A 52 -13.41 -7.60 0.41
N LYS A 53 -13.20 -7.23 -0.86
CA LYS A 53 -13.50 -8.07 -2.05
C LYS A 53 -12.29 -8.16 -2.97
N PRO A 54 -11.24 -8.91 -2.56
CA PRO A 54 -9.98 -9.01 -3.31
C PRO A 54 -10.12 -9.66 -4.70
N ASN A 55 -11.20 -10.43 -4.93
CA ASN A 55 -11.51 -11.05 -6.23
C ASN A 55 -12.37 -10.18 -7.16
N SER A 56 -12.58 -8.90 -6.83
CA SER A 56 -13.27 -8.01 -7.75
C SER A 56 -12.43 -7.81 -9.02
N ASN A 57 -13.05 -7.84 -10.21
CA ASN A 57 -12.41 -7.48 -11.49
C ASN A 57 -11.94 -6.01 -11.57
N LYS A 58 -11.91 -5.30 -10.43
CA LYS A 58 -11.48 -3.92 -10.34
C LYS A 58 -9.95 -3.85 -10.44
N ARG A 59 -9.47 -2.85 -11.17
CA ARG A 59 -8.06 -2.67 -11.47
C ARG A 59 -7.32 -2.18 -10.21
N VAL A 60 -6.45 -3.02 -9.65
CA VAL A 60 -5.52 -2.63 -8.58
C VAL A 60 -4.26 -2.03 -9.20
N ILE A 61 -3.80 -0.91 -8.65
CA ILE A 61 -2.63 -0.20 -9.17
C ILE A 61 -1.39 -0.63 -8.40
N THR A 62 -0.36 -1.06 -9.12
CA THR A 62 0.91 -1.49 -8.53
C THR A 62 1.94 -0.36 -8.64
N ALA A 63 2.39 0.18 -7.51
CA ALA A 63 3.43 1.20 -7.48
C ALA A 63 4.75 0.70 -8.12
N PRO A 64 5.61 1.59 -8.66
CA PRO A 64 6.93 1.21 -9.16
C PRO A 64 7.79 0.49 -8.11
N ALA A 65 8.66 -0.43 -8.54
CA ALA A 65 9.50 -1.21 -7.63
C ALA A 65 10.61 -0.39 -6.97
N LEU A 66 11.12 0.64 -7.66
CA LEU A 66 12.26 1.47 -7.23
C LEU A 66 12.04 2.17 -5.87
N GLY A 67 10.79 2.38 -5.45
CA GLY A 67 10.47 3.00 -4.16
C GLY A 67 10.29 2.02 -3.00
N LEU A 68 10.39 0.71 -3.22
CA LEU A 68 10.23 -0.31 -2.19
C LEU A 68 11.59 -0.86 -1.74
N TYR A 69 11.81 -0.88 -0.42
CA TYR A 69 12.98 -1.51 0.18
C TYR A 69 12.62 -2.20 1.50
N LEU A 70 13.40 -3.23 1.87
CA LEU A 70 13.27 -3.94 3.13
C LEU A 70 14.07 -3.23 4.22
N LEU A 71 13.39 -2.67 5.23
CA LEU A 71 14.05 -1.90 6.29
C LEU A 71 14.60 -2.77 7.44
N LYS A 72 13.84 -3.77 7.92
CA LYS A 72 14.21 -4.58 9.08
C LYS A 72 13.51 -5.94 9.10
N VAL A 73 14.25 -6.98 9.48
CA VAL A 73 13.74 -8.31 9.87
C VAL A 73 13.94 -8.48 11.38
N ASN A 74 12.93 -9.00 12.09
CA ASN A 74 13.08 -9.37 13.51
C ASN A 74 13.16 -10.90 13.58
N TYR A 75 14.10 -11.40 14.38
CA TYR A 75 14.32 -12.82 14.66
C TYR A 75 13.77 -13.17 16.04
#